data_AF-A0A918CNW9-F1
#
_entry.id   AF-A0A918CNW9-F1
#
_cell.length_a   1.000
_cell.length_b   1.000
_cell.length_c   1.000
_cell.angle_alpha   90.00
_cell.angle_beta   90.00
_cell.angle_gamma   90.00
#
_symmetry.space_group_name_H-M   'P 1'
#
loop_
_entity.id
_entity.type
_entity.pdbx_description
1 polymer ?
#
loop_
_entity_poly.entity_id
_entity_poly.type
_entity_poly.pdbx_seq_one_letter_code
_entity_poly.pdbx_strand_id
1 'polypeptide(L)'
;MRSFVLLTLALGAALLPGAHAAPSVATPSPRVVQGTTQQDGENARPGQTFTIGKQNPLNFTLRSAEYSTGRVVIGNTVYFPAASEKLLILHYTVHNPQPKEQRYYWADVNFTAVDAQDRNHNFVQAVAREGTSEPLELKLKPAQKVEVMTVIRVPAAGPVPKLIVQRSGDEQVLRYDLRGEVRKLSAPFADPADASGTSALPLPRTAAGTLVPLGALDVRLEDVHFSSETLGGRVPSAGHRYLVATFTLKNPLPNDARYSWSSLTPNLKDAEGEKVAYNQQMLKATHDEAASGTLSSGEEVKVRYAFELPLDVAADTLSVSDSSGRGYTYDVTSAR
;
A
#
# COMPACT_ATOMS: atom_id res chain seq x y z
N MET A 1 -38.62 55.55 19.60
CA MET A 1 -37.80 56.48 18.79
C MET A 1 -37.89 56.04 17.35
N ARG A 2 -38.11 57.02 16.46
CA ARG A 2 -38.62 56.88 15.10
C ARG A 2 -37.50 56.65 14.07
N SER A 3 -37.88 55.97 13.00
CA SER A 3 -37.24 55.78 11.70
C SER A 3 -36.51 57.01 11.14
N PHE A 4 -35.51 56.79 10.27
CA PHE A 4 -35.33 57.63 9.08
C PHE A 4 -34.73 56.85 7.91
N VAL A 5 -35.45 56.96 6.79
CA VAL A 5 -35.16 56.55 5.41
C VAL A 5 -34.67 57.80 4.65
N LEU A 6 -33.69 57.64 3.76
CA LEU A 6 -33.35 58.57 2.64
C LEU A 6 -32.47 57.74 1.68
N LEU A 7 -32.84 57.35 0.46
CA LEU A 7 -33.52 57.98 -0.68
C LEU A 7 -32.77 59.19 -1.26
N THR A 8 -31.95 58.94 -2.29
CA THR A 8 -31.51 59.97 -3.24
C THR A 8 -31.58 59.44 -4.67
N LEU A 9 -32.46 60.06 -5.45
CA LEU A 9 -32.59 59.98 -6.91
C LEU A 9 -31.49 60.84 -7.59
N ALA A 10 -31.02 60.40 -8.76
CA ALA A 10 -30.73 61.25 -9.94
C ALA A 10 -30.56 60.33 -11.18
N LEU A 11 -31.45 60.39 -12.18
CA LEU A 11 -31.31 61.13 -13.45
C LEU A 11 -29.98 60.82 -14.17
N GLY A 12 -29.89 60.22 -15.36
CA GLY A 12 -30.80 60.16 -16.49
C GLY A 12 -30.08 60.73 -17.73
N ALA A 13 -29.43 59.88 -18.52
CA ALA A 13 -28.95 60.24 -19.86
C ALA A 13 -29.10 59.02 -20.78
N ALA A 14 -30.06 59.13 -21.70
CA ALA A 14 -30.34 58.14 -22.74
C ALA A 14 -29.35 58.33 -23.91
N LEU A 15 -28.61 57.27 -24.24
CA LEU A 15 -27.88 57.12 -25.49
C LEU A 15 -28.42 55.88 -26.20
N LEU A 16 -28.98 56.09 -27.38
CA LEU A 16 -29.49 55.05 -28.27
C LEU A 16 -28.32 54.16 -28.75
N PRO A 17 -28.42 52.83 -28.63
CA PRO A 17 -27.40 51.93 -29.16
C PRO A 17 -27.51 51.83 -30.68
N GLY A 18 -26.44 52.20 -31.38
CA GLY A 18 -26.25 51.82 -32.78
C GLY A 18 -26.08 50.31 -32.88
N ALA A 19 -26.99 49.66 -33.62
CA ALA A 19 -26.95 48.24 -33.92
C ALA A 19 -25.66 47.88 -34.67
N HIS A 20 -24.65 47.45 -33.91
CA HIS A 20 -23.50 46.73 -34.47
C HIS A 20 -23.95 45.30 -34.71
N ALA A 21 -23.87 44.87 -35.97
CA ALA A 21 -24.04 43.48 -36.34
C ALA A 21 -23.12 42.62 -35.48
N ALA A 22 -23.72 41.67 -34.75
CA ALA A 22 -22.97 40.75 -33.91
C ALA A 22 -21.95 40.00 -34.79
N PRO A 23 -20.65 39.95 -34.41
CA PRO A 23 -19.71 39.10 -35.10
C PRO A 23 -20.22 37.65 -35.00
N SER A 24 -20.35 37.01 -36.15
CA SER A 24 -20.62 35.58 -36.27
C SER A 24 -19.69 34.84 -35.31
N VAL A 25 -20.27 34.25 -34.26
CA VAL A 25 -19.54 33.40 -33.31
C VAL A 25 -19.09 32.19 -34.13
N ALA A 26 -17.82 32.22 -34.54
CA ALA A 26 -17.19 31.09 -35.20
C ALA A 26 -17.37 29.87 -34.29
N THR A 27 -18.12 28.87 -34.78
CA THR A 27 -18.30 27.61 -34.10
C THR A 27 -16.90 27.03 -33.85
N PRO A 28 -16.47 26.83 -32.59
CA PRO A 28 -15.15 26.29 -32.33
C PRO A 28 -15.06 24.94 -33.03
N SER A 29 -14.07 24.79 -33.92
CA SER A 29 -13.79 23.54 -34.60
C SER A 29 -13.74 22.42 -33.56
N PRO A 30 -14.47 21.31 -33.74
CA PRO A 30 -14.46 20.22 -32.79
C PRO A 30 -13.02 19.80 -32.57
N ARG A 31 -12.58 19.86 -31.30
CA ARG A 31 -11.25 19.41 -30.90
C ARG A 31 -11.17 17.94 -31.30
N VAL A 32 -10.42 17.64 -32.37
CA VAL A 32 -10.11 16.28 -32.77
C VAL A 32 -9.27 15.71 -31.65
N VAL A 33 -9.91 15.00 -30.73
CA VAL A 33 -9.22 14.16 -29.76
C VAL A 33 -8.56 13.08 -30.61
N GLN A 34 -7.26 13.23 -30.86
CA GLN A 34 -6.45 12.13 -31.39
C GLN A 34 -6.52 11.03 -30.34
N GLY A 35 -7.49 10.12 -30.50
CA GLY A 35 -7.59 8.93 -29.67
C GLY A 35 -6.26 8.19 -29.79
N THR A 36 -5.68 7.83 -28.65
CA THR A 36 -4.48 7.00 -28.61
C THR A 36 -4.78 5.73 -29.40
N THR A 37 -4.10 5.50 -30.53
CA THR A 37 -4.19 4.25 -31.27
C THR A 37 -3.97 3.10 -30.29
N GLN A 38 -5.00 2.28 -30.10
CA GLN A 38 -4.91 1.12 -29.22
C GLN A 38 -3.81 0.20 -29.77
N GLN A 39 -2.80 -0.12 -28.96
CA GLN A 39 -1.72 -1.02 -29.39
C GLN A 39 -2.32 -2.35 -29.87
N ASP A 40 -1.77 -2.93 -30.94
CA ASP A 40 -2.16 -4.28 -31.35
C ASP A 40 -1.89 -5.26 -30.20
N GLY A 41 -2.87 -6.09 -29.86
CA GLY A 41 -2.65 -7.08 -28.80
C GLY A 41 -3.73 -8.13 -28.69
N GLU A 42 -3.31 -9.30 -28.25
CA GLU A 42 -4.13 -10.50 -28.15
C GLU A 42 -4.84 -10.56 -26.79
N ASN A 43 -6.09 -11.04 -26.79
CA ASN A 43 -6.82 -11.31 -25.56
C ASN A 43 -6.32 -12.62 -24.96
N ALA A 44 -5.61 -12.52 -23.85
CA ALA A 44 -4.97 -13.64 -23.17
C ALA A 44 -5.80 -14.15 -21.99
N ARG A 45 -5.57 -15.40 -21.59
CA ARG A 45 -6.23 -16.05 -20.46
C ARG A 45 -5.19 -16.67 -19.51
N PRO A 46 -5.41 -16.65 -18.19
CA PRO A 46 -4.58 -17.40 -17.26
C PRO A 46 -4.46 -18.88 -17.66
N GLY A 47 -3.28 -19.46 -17.48
CA GLY A 47 -2.94 -20.84 -17.85
C GLY A 47 -2.56 -21.04 -19.33
N GLN A 48 -2.87 -20.10 -20.22
CA GLN A 48 -2.51 -20.21 -21.65
C GLN A 48 -1.09 -19.66 -21.90
N THR A 49 -0.34 -20.36 -22.76
CA THR A 49 1.01 -19.94 -23.16
C THR A 49 0.98 -19.14 -24.45
N PHE A 50 1.68 -18.01 -24.47
CA PHE A 50 1.83 -17.13 -25.62
C PHE A 50 3.31 -16.87 -25.92
N THR A 51 3.66 -16.71 -27.19
CA THR A 51 5.00 -16.25 -27.59
C THR A 51 4.99 -14.73 -27.70
N ILE A 52 5.82 -14.07 -26.91
CA ILE A 52 6.01 -12.60 -26.93
C ILE A 52 7.43 -12.26 -27.38
N GLY A 53 7.62 -11.17 -28.13
CA GLY A 53 8.93 -10.80 -28.68
C GLY A 53 9.12 -11.26 -30.13
N LYS A 54 9.18 -10.33 -31.09
CA LYS A 54 9.44 -10.66 -32.51
C LYS A 54 10.90 -11.07 -32.74
N GLN A 55 11.84 -10.26 -32.26
CA GLN A 55 13.28 -10.49 -32.48
C GLN A 55 13.88 -11.49 -31.48
N ASN A 56 13.38 -11.47 -30.24
CA ASN A 56 13.87 -12.30 -29.13
C ASN A 56 12.69 -12.95 -28.41
N PRO A 57 12.05 -13.97 -29.04
CA PRO A 57 10.82 -14.57 -28.52
C PRO A 57 11.03 -15.25 -27.16
N LEU A 58 10.02 -15.12 -26.30
CA LEU A 58 9.87 -15.83 -25.03
C LEU A 58 8.46 -16.42 -24.96
N ASN A 59 8.34 -17.65 -24.48
CA ASN A 59 7.06 -18.22 -24.13
C ASN A 59 6.67 -17.74 -22.72
N PHE A 60 5.53 -17.06 -22.62
CA PHE A 60 4.98 -16.51 -21.39
C PHE A 60 3.65 -17.18 -21.04
N THR A 61 3.46 -17.49 -19.75
CA THR A 61 2.19 -18.03 -19.23
C THR A 61 1.88 -17.35 -17.90
N LEU A 62 0.83 -16.54 -17.82
CA LEU A 62 0.31 -16.11 -16.52
C LEU A 62 -0.38 -17.29 -15.86
N ARG A 63 0.05 -17.72 -14.68
CA ARG A 63 -0.55 -18.86 -13.98
C ARG A 63 -1.67 -18.43 -13.05
N SER A 64 -1.41 -17.42 -12.24
CA SER A 64 -2.35 -16.88 -11.27
C SER A 64 -1.98 -15.44 -10.90
N ALA A 65 -2.94 -14.76 -10.28
CA ALA A 65 -2.73 -13.49 -9.63
C ALA A 65 -3.42 -13.48 -8.28
N GLU A 66 -2.88 -12.74 -7.32
CA GLU A 66 -3.48 -12.58 -6.00
C GLU A 66 -3.31 -11.19 -5.41
N TYR A 67 -4.23 -10.80 -4.53
CA TYR A 67 -4.05 -9.61 -3.70
C TYR A 67 -3.38 -9.94 -2.38
N SER A 68 -2.54 -9.03 -1.90
CA SER A 68 -1.92 -9.11 -0.58
C SER A 68 -1.75 -7.72 0.05
N THR A 69 -1.99 -7.62 1.35
CA THR A 69 -1.58 -6.48 2.19
C THR A 69 -0.23 -6.71 2.87
N GLY A 70 0.32 -7.92 2.75
CA GLY A 70 1.63 -8.28 3.28
C GLY A 70 2.77 -7.73 2.43
N ARG A 71 3.99 -8.06 2.87
CA ARG A 71 5.22 -7.75 2.13
C ARG A 71 5.62 -8.88 1.20
N VAL A 72 6.36 -8.54 0.15
CA VAL A 72 7.10 -9.44 -0.72
C VAL A 72 8.55 -9.00 -0.74
N VAL A 73 9.49 -9.93 -0.58
CA VAL A 73 10.92 -9.66 -0.62
C VAL A 73 11.50 -10.17 -1.94
N ILE A 74 12.15 -9.30 -2.71
CA ILE A 74 12.87 -9.67 -3.93
C ILE A 74 14.27 -9.05 -3.85
N GLY A 75 15.28 -9.90 -3.80
CA GLY A 75 16.65 -9.53 -3.43
C GLY A 75 16.71 -8.89 -2.05
N ASN A 76 17.30 -7.70 -2.01
CA ASN A 76 17.44 -6.92 -0.78
C ASN A 76 16.32 -5.90 -0.60
N THR A 77 15.32 -5.89 -1.49
CA THR A 77 14.22 -4.93 -1.48
C THR A 77 12.97 -5.57 -0.91
N VAL A 78 12.36 -4.88 0.06
CA VAL A 78 11.07 -5.25 0.63
C VAL A 78 9.99 -4.39 -0.03
N TYR A 79 9.07 -5.05 -0.73
CA TYR A 79 7.91 -4.43 -1.32
C TYR A 79 6.72 -4.65 -0.39
N PHE A 80 6.20 -3.58 0.19
CA PHE A 80 4.97 -3.59 0.97
C PHE A 80 4.08 -2.43 0.52
N PRO A 81 2.75 -2.56 0.63
CA PRO A 81 1.83 -1.52 0.22
C PRO A 81 1.63 -0.47 1.31
N ALA A 82 1.48 0.79 0.91
CA ALA A 82 0.97 1.84 1.81
C ALA A 82 -0.47 1.55 2.27
N ALA A 83 -1.03 2.37 3.18
CA ALA A 83 -2.41 2.23 3.66
C ALA A 83 -3.45 2.29 2.52
N SER A 84 -3.20 3.15 1.54
CA SER A 84 -4.05 3.37 0.36
C SER A 84 -3.76 2.41 -0.79
N GLU A 85 -2.89 1.42 -0.59
CA GLU A 85 -2.46 0.46 -1.60
C GLU A 85 -2.68 -0.99 -1.14
N LYS A 86 -2.65 -1.92 -2.09
CA LYS A 86 -2.40 -3.36 -1.88
C LYS A 86 -1.43 -3.84 -2.94
N LEU A 87 -0.86 -5.03 -2.77
CA LEU A 87 -0.06 -5.68 -3.80
C LEU A 87 -0.96 -6.54 -4.67
N LEU A 88 -0.80 -6.44 -5.99
CA LEU A 88 -1.18 -7.47 -6.94
C LEU A 88 0.07 -8.30 -7.24
N ILE A 89 0.09 -9.55 -6.77
CA ILE A 89 1.18 -10.49 -6.99
C ILE A 89 0.85 -11.32 -8.23
N LEU A 90 1.78 -11.40 -9.16
CA LEU A 90 1.64 -12.16 -10.40
C LEU A 90 2.56 -13.38 -10.35
N HIS A 91 2.01 -14.56 -10.59
CA HIS A 91 2.76 -15.81 -10.70
C HIS A 91 2.71 -16.27 -12.16
N TYR A 92 3.87 -16.49 -12.78
CA TYR A 92 3.94 -16.78 -14.19
C TYR A 92 5.12 -17.72 -14.52
N THR A 93 5.15 -18.22 -15.75
CA THR A 93 6.31 -18.94 -16.26
C THR A 93 6.89 -18.25 -17.48
N VAL A 94 8.22 -18.31 -17.58
CA VAL A 94 8.96 -17.92 -18.77
C VAL A 94 9.70 -19.12 -19.29
N HIS A 95 9.64 -19.33 -20.59
CA HIS A 95 10.26 -20.47 -21.26
C HIS A 95 10.99 -19.98 -22.51
N ASN A 96 12.23 -20.41 -22.69
CA ASN A 96 13.02 -20.09 -23.89
C ASN A 96 12.67 -21.04 -25.05
N PRO A 97 11.96 -20.58 -26.10
CA PRO A 97 11.62 -21.42 -27.26
C PRO A 97 12.77 -21.57 -28.26
N GLN A 98 13.87 -20.85 -28.08
CA GLN A 98 14.95 -20.76 -29.06
C GLN A 98 15.94 -21.93 -28.92
N PRO A 99 16.65 -22.31 -30.00
CA PRO A 99 17.70 -23.33 -29.95
C PRO A 99 19.01 -22.83 -29.30
N LYS A 100 19.07 -21.56 -28.90
CA LYS A 100 20.22 -20.93 -28.25
C LYS A 100 19.85 -20.43 -26.86
N GLU A 101 20.86 -20.20 -26.02
CA GLU A 101 20.64 -19.57 -24.72
C GLU A 101 20.07 -18.15 -24.87
N GLN A 102 19.19 -17.77 -23.95
CA GLN A 102 18.59 -16.45 -23.90
C GLN A 102 18.69 -15.88 -22.49
N ARG A 103 19.24 -14.67 -22.35
CA ARG A 103 19.22 -13.97 -21.06
C ARG A 103 17.77 -13.61 -20.71
N TYR A 104 17.41 -13.80 -19.45
CA TYR A 104 16.16 -13.37 -18.86
C TYR A 104 16.42 -12.62 -17.54
N TYR A 105 15.85 -11.43 -17.38
CA TYR A 105 15.86 -10.62 -16.17
C TYR A 105 14.63 -9.71 -16.07
N TRP A 106 14.50 -8.90 -15.02
CA TRP A 106 13.28 -8.13 -14.73
C TRP A 106 12.83 -7.17 -15.85
N ALA A 107 13.75 -6.60 -16.64
CA ALA A 107 13.41 -5.61 -17.67
C ALA A 107 12.93 -6.24 -18.97
N ASP A 108 12.91 -7.57 -19.06
CA ASP A 108 12.53 -8.30 -20.26
C ASP A 108 11.02 -8.31 -20.51
N VAL A 109 10.22 -8.27 -19.43
CA VAL A 109 8.76 -8.30 -19.50
C VAL A 109 8.22 -7.19 -18.63
N ASN A 110 7.46 -6.28 -19.24
CA ASN A 110 6.78 -5.19 -18.56
C ASN A 110 5.35 -5.62 -18.22
N PHE A 111 4.90 -5.23 -17.03
CA PHE A 111 3.55 -5.47 -16.56
C PHE A 111 2.90 -4.15 -16.14
N THR A 112 1.69 -3.92 -16.63
CA THR A 112 0.86 -2.77 -16.26
C THR A 112 -0.51 -3.25 -15.83
N ALA A 113 -0.85 -3.04 -14.57
CA ALA A 113 -2.20 -3.20 -14.06
C ALA A 113 -3.02 -1.95 -14.39
N VAL A 114 -4.28 -2.12 -14.76
CA VAL A 114 -5.23 -1.02 -14.94
C VAL A 114 -6.32 -1.16 -13.89
N ASP A 115 -6.48 -0.15 -13.04
CA ASP A 115 -7.47 -0.15 -11.96
C ASP A 115 -8.90 0.14 -12.48
N ALA A 116 -9.89 0.09 -11.59
CA ALA A 116 -11.28 0.36 -11.92
C ALA A 116 -11.55 1.82 -12.33
N GLN A 117 -10.59 2.72 -12.17
CA GLN A 117 -10.63 4.12 -12.61
C GLN A 117 -9.78 4.35 -13.87
N ASP A 118 -9.44 3.28 -14.59
CA ASP A 118 -8.61 3.29 -15.80
C ASP A 118 -7.20 3.90 -15.60
N ARG A 119 -6.67 3.88 -14.37
CA ARG A 119 -5.30 4.33 -14.09
C ARG A 119 -4.33 3.16 -14.21
N ASN A 120 -3.19 3.45 -14.82
CA ASN A 120 -2.12 2.49 -15.02
C ASN A 120 -1.19 2.45 -13.81
N HIS A 121 -0.86 1.23 -13.37
CA HIS A 121 0.07 0.93 -12.30
C HIS A 121 1.13 -0.03 -12.82
N ASN A 122 2.38 0.43 -12.86
CA ASN A 122 3.49 -0.38 -13.35
C ASN A 122 4.01 -1.29 -12.24
N PHE A 123 4.47 -2.48 -12.62
CA PHE A 123 5.19 -3.35 -11.69
C PHE A 123 6.44 -2.71 -11.13
N VAL A 124 6.92 -3.27 -10.03
CA VAL A 124 8.03 -2.72 -9.25
C VAL A 124 9.42 -2.90 -9.87
N GLN A 125 9.49 -3.31 -11.14
CA GLN A 125 10.74 -3.54 -11.88
C GLN A 125 11.67 -4.56 -11.20
N ALA A 126 11.08 -5.56 -10.55
CA ALA A 126 11.81 -6.66 -9.93
C ALA A 126 11.04 -7.97 -10.12
N VAL A 127 11.78 -9.06 -10.27
CA VAL A 127 11.22 -10.41 -10.41
C VAL A 127 12.02 -11.36 -9.51
N ALA A 128 11.34 -12.34 -8.92
CA ALA A 128 11.97 -13.41 -8.16
C ALA A 128 11.65 -14.76 -8.78
N ARG A 129 12.48 -15.77 -8.50
CA ARG A 129 12.04 -17.16 -8.70
C ARG A 129 10.86 -17.44 -7.79
N GLU A 130 9.86 -18.15 -8.30
CA GLU A 130 8.72 -18.58 -7.47
C GLU A 130 9.20 -19.30 -6.19
N GLY A 131 8.62 -18.95 -5.05
CA GLY A 131 8.94 -19.55 -3.76
C GLY A 131 10.28 -19.13 -3.14
N THR A 132 11.03 -18.21 -3.76
CA THR A 132 12.27 -17.65 -3.18
C THR A 132 12.21 -16.12 -3.14
N SER A 133 13.15 -15.51 -2.41
CA SER A 133 13.41 -14.07 -2.46
C SER A 133 14.56 -13.71 -3.39
N GLU A 134 15.10 -14.67 -4.16
CA GLU A 134 16.27 -14.42 -5.01
C GLU A 134 15.85 -13.64 -6.26
N PRO A 135 16.51 -12.51 -6.56
CA PRO A 135 16.22 -11.76 -7.77
C PRO A 135 16.62 -12.61 -8.97
N LEU A 136 15.75 -12.65 -9.98
CA LEU A 136 15.95 -13.55 -11.11
C LEU A 136 16.72 -12.85 -12.23
N GLU A 137 17.97 -13.28 -12.42
CA GLU A 137 18.78 -12.98 -13.60
C GLU A 137 19.52 -14.25 -14.02
N LEU A 138 19.19 -14.79 -15.20
CA LEU A 138 19.85 -15.99 -15.70
C LEU A 138 19.89 -16.08 -17.22
N LYS A 139 20.67 -17.02 -17.72
CA LYS A 139 20.62 -17.49 -19.11
C LYS A 139 19.76 -18.75 -19.17
N LEU A 140 18.60 -18.64 -19.79
CA LEU A 140 17.71 -19.77 -20.07
C LEU A 140 18.32 -20.60 -21.19
N LYS A 141 18.61 -21.87 -20.92
CA LYS A 141 18.97 -22.85 -21.94
C LYS A 141 17.81 -23.10 -22.91
N PRO A 142 18.08 -23.66 -24.10
CA PRO A 142 17.02 -24.09 -25.01
C PRO A 142 15.98 -24.97 -24.29
N ALA A 143 14.71 -24.69 -24.52
CA ALA A 143 13.56 -25.36 -23.88
C ALA A 143 13.48 -25.23 -22.34
N GLN A 144 14.34 -24.42 -21.71
CA GLN A 144 14.29 -24.24 -20.26
C GLN A 144 13.09 -23.36 -19.87
N LYS A 145 12.24 -23.88 -18.99
CA LYS A 145 11.15 -23.17 -18.33
C LYS A 145 11.53 -22.83 -16.89
N VAL A 146 11.18 -21.64 -16.45
CA VAL A 146 11.32 -21.18 -15.06
C VAL A 146 10.02 -20.57 -14.57
N GLU A 147 9.77 -20.74 -13.28
CA GLU A 147 8.65 -20.13 -12.56
C GLU A 147 9.11 -18.84 -11.90
N VAL A 148 8.32 -17.79 -12.06
CA VAL A 148 8.70 -16.43 -11.76
C VAL A 148 7.53 -15.72 -11.10
N MET A 149 7.85 -14.81 -10.18
CA MET A 149 6.87 -13.94 -9.56
C MET A 149 7.30 -12.48 -9.61
N THR A 150 6.32 -11.57 -9.66
CA THR A 150 6.52 -10.13 -9.54
C THR A 150 5.33 -9.49 -8.81
N VAL A 151 5.46 -8.21 -8.46
CA VAL A 151 4.43 -7.46 -7.77
C VAL A 151 4.15 -6.11 -8.42
N ILE A 152 2.90 -5.68 -8.31
CA ILE A 152 2.42 -4.36 -8.71
C ILE A 152 1.73 -3.73 -7.50
N ARG A 153 2.08 -2.49 -7.16
CA ARG A 153 1.32 -1.72 -6.17
C ARG A 153 0.08 -1.16 -6.85
N VAL A 154 -1.09 -1.42 -6.29
CA VAL A 154 -2.38 -0.99 -6.84
C VAL A 154 -3.22 -0.38 -5.71
N PRO A 155 -4.26 0.41 -6.00
CA PRO A 155 -5.07 1.04 -4.96
C PRO A 155 -5.65 0.00 -3.99
N ALA A 156 -5.76 0.35 -2.71
CA ALA A 156 -6.35 -0.51 -1.68
C ALA A 156 -7.79 -0.86 -2.04
N ALA A 157 -8.57 0.11 -2.51
CA ALA A 157 -9.98 -0.06 -2.87
C ALA A 157 -10.17 -0.68 -4.25
N GLY A 158 -11.15 -1.57 -4.35
CA GLY A 158 -11.70 -2.10 -5.60
C GLY A 158 -10.82 -3.09 -6.36
N PRO A 159 -11.34 -3.67 -7.45
CA PRO A 159 -10.62 -4.64 -8.26
C PRO A 159 -9.62 -3.98 -9.22
N VAL A 160 -8.66 -4.78 -9.67
CA VAL A 160 -7.84 -4.54 -10.85
C VAL A 160 -8.42 -5.37 -12.00
N PRO A 161 -9.23 -4.78 -12.89
CA PRO A 161 -9.92 -5.54 -13.93
C PRO A 161 -9.02 -6.00 -15.08
N LYS A 162 -7.86 -5.38 -15.30
CA LYS A 162 -7.04 -5.63 -16.49
C LYS A 162 -5.55 -5.66 -16.16
N LEU A 163 -4.85 -6.57 -16.81
CA LEU A 163 -3.39 -6.64 -16.84
C LEU A 163 -2.89 -6.64 -18.28
N ILE A 164 -1.91 -5.81 -18.55
CA ILE A 164 -1.20 -5.73 -19.84
C ILE A 164 0.21 -6.29 -19.63
N VAL A 165 0.60 -7.23 -20.49
CA VAL A 165 1.95 -7.83 -20.48
C VAL A 165 2.62 -7.55 -21.81
N GLN A 166 3.86 -7.09 -21.77
CA GLN A 166 4.59 -6.66 -22.96
C GLN A 166 6.04 -7.13 -22.89
N ARG A 167 6.56 -7.67 -23.99
CA ARG A 167 8.02 -7.87 -24.16
C ARG A 167 8.67 -6.49 -24.31
N SER A 168 9.72 -6.22 -23.55
CA SER A 168 10.43 -4.95 -23.66
C SER A 168 10.95 -4.71 -25.07
N GLY A 169 10.66 -3.52 -25.63
CA GLY A 169 11.02 -3.13 -26.99
C GLY A 169 10.04 -3.55 -28.10
N ASP A 170 8.97 -4.29 -27.76
CA ASP A 170 7.94 -4.71 -28.72
C ASP A 170 6.66 -3.88 -28.60
N GLU A 171 5.94 -3.68 -29.70
CA GLU A 171 4.63 -2.98 -29.69
C GLU A 171 3.45 -3.91 -29.33
N GLN A 172 3.63 -5.23 -29.52
CA GLN A 172 2.58 -6.21 -29.25
C GLN A 172 2.43 -6.46 -27.75
N VAL A 173 1.17 -6.47 -27.30
CA VAL A 173 0.83 -6.72 -25.90
C VAL A 173 -0.14 -7.89 -25.75
N LEU A 174 -0.07 -8.57 -24.61
CA LEU A 174 -1.12 -9.47 -24.15
C LEU A 174 -2.03 -8.71 -23.19
N ARG A 175 -3.35 -8.88 -23.35
CA ARG A 175 -4.36 -8.27 -22.49
C ARG A 175 -5.12 -9.34 -21.74
N TYR A 176 -4.99 -9.34 -20.42
CA TYR A 176 -5.72 -10.23 -19.53
C TYR A 176 -6.88 -9.47 -18.90
N ASP A 177 -8.07 -10.09 -18.93
CA ASP A 177 -9.17 -9.72 -18.05
C ASP A 177 -8.98 -10.44 -16.72
N LEU A 178 -8.87 -9.68 -15.64
CA LEU A 178 -8.61 -10.19 -14.30
C LEU A 178 -9.88 -10.24 -13.43
N ARG A 179 -11.05 -9.84 -13.98
CA ARG A 179 -12.31 -9.86 -13.23
C ARG A 179 -12.69 -11.29 -12.85
N GLY A 180 -12.72 -11.56 -11.55
CA GLY A 180 -13.04 -12.90 -11.01
C GLY A 180 -11.87 -13.89 -11.00
N GLU A 181 -10.72 -13.53 -11.60
CA GLU A 181 -9.55 -14.40 -11.73
C GLU A 181 -8.51 -14.21 -10.61
N VAL A 182 -8.52 -13.05 -9.94
CA VAL A 182 -7.55 -12.72 -8.88
C VAL A 182 -7.99 -13.29 -7.54
N ARG A 183 -7.10 -14.04 -6.87
CA ARG A 183 -7.33 -14.49 -5.49
C ARG A 183 -7.53 -13.28 -4.58
N LYS A 184 -8.68 -13.26 -3.90
CA LYS A 184 -9.15 -12.19 -3.02
C LYS A 184 -8.30 -12.07 -1.76
N LEU A 185 -8.40 -10.92 -1.09
CA LEU A 185 -7.85 -10.74 0.25
C LEU A 185 -8.61 -11.62 1.25
N SER A 186 -7.90 -12.18 2.23
CA SER A 186 -8.50 -12.87 3.37
C SER A 186 -8.78 -11.91 4.52
N ALA A 187 -9.73 -12.27 5.39
CA ALA A 187 -9.87 -11.63 6.69
C ALA A 187 -8.56 -11.82 7.51
N PRO A 188 -8.19 -10.85 8.39
CA PRO A 188 -8.91 -9.61 8.70
C PRO A 188 -8.57 -8.44 7.75
N PHE A 189 -7.85 -8.69 6.65
CA PHE A 189 -7.30 -7.63 5.80
C PHE A 189 -8.26 -7.15 4.70
N ALA A 190 -9.22 -7.99 4.30
CA ALA A 190 -10.28 -7.60 3.39
C ALA A 190 -11.28 -6.65 4.06
N ASP A 191 -11.74 -5.63 3.34
CA ASP A 191 -12.83 -4.76 3.78
C ASP A 191 -14.16 -5.55 3.78
N PRO A 192 -14.82 -5.74 4.94
CA PRO A 192 -16.08 -6.48 5.01
C PRO A 192 -17.24 -5.78 4.28
N ALA A 193 -17.13 -4.47 4.01
CA ALA A 193 -18.13 -3.74 3.23
C ALA A 193 -18.03 -4.02 1.72
N ASP A 194 -16.89 -4.53 1.24
CA ASP A 194 -16.68 -4.93 -0.15
C ASP A 194 -16.88 -6.44 -0.32
N ALA A 195 -18.10 -6.83 -0.73
CA ALA A 195 -18.44 -8.23 -1.00
C ALA A 195 -17.57 -8.89 -2.09
N SER A 196 -16.88 -8.10 -2.92
CA SER A 196 -15.94 -8.66 -3.90
C SER A 196 -14.67 -9.19 -3.23
N GLY A 197 -14.34 -8.76 -2.01
CA GLY A 197 -13.11 -9.13 -1.29
C GLY A 197 -11.84 -8.58 -1.93
N THR A 198 -11.95 -7.56 -2.77
CA THR A 198 -10.82 -6.97 -3.50
C THR A 198 -10.31 -5.69 -2.84
N SER A 199 -11.11 -5.08 -1.97
CA SER A 199 -10.72 -3.89 -1.19
C SER A 199 -9.97 -4.28 0.07
N ALA A 200 -8.83 -3.63 0.32
CA ALA A 200 -8.05 -3.78 1.54
C ALA A 200 -8.53 -2.80 2.60
N LEU A 201 -8.69 -3.30 3.83
CA LEU A 201 -8.95 -2.46 4.99
C LEU A 201 -7.67 -1.65 5.32
N PRO A 202 -7.74 -0.32 5.52
CA PRO A 202 -6.56 0.49 5.81
C PRO A 202 -5.94 0.18 7.18
N LEU A 203 -6.79 -0.09 8.17
CA LEU A 203 -6.43 -0.34 9.58
C LEU A 203 -7.16 -1.59 10.10
N PRO A 204 -6.76 -2.80 9.69
CA PRO A 204 -7.36 -4.03 10.20
C PRO A 204 -7.22 -4.15 11.71
N ARG A 205 -8.28 -4.65 12.36
CA ARG A 205 -8.28 -4.99 13.78
C ARG A 205 -7.49 -6.28 13.98
N THR A 206 -6.55 -6.24 14.92
CA THR A 206 -5.64 -7.34 15.25
C THR A 206 -5.82 -7.71 16.72
N ALA A 207 -5.88 -9.00 17.02
CA ALA A 207 -5.89 -9.48 18.39
C ALA A 207 -4.50 -9.34 19.03
N ALA A 208 -4.44 -8.96 20.30
CA ALA A 208 -3.21 -9.06 21.08
C ALA A 208 -2.62 -10.49 21.01
N GLY A 209 -1.30 -10.61 21.05
CA GLY A 209 -0.57 -11.87 20.85
C GLY A 209 -0.46 -12.32 19.38
N THR A 210 -1.08 -11.63 18.42
CA THR A 210 -0.92 -11.94 16.99
C THR A 210 0.28 -11.19 16.42
N LEU A 211 1.19 -11.92 15.76
CA LEU A 211 2.31 -11.33 15.02
C LEU A 211 1.84 -10.93 13.62
N VAL A 212 2.00 -9.65 13.26
CA VAL A 212 1.54 -9.09 11.98
C VAL A 212 2.65 -8.31 11.26
N PRO A 213 2.70 -8.33 9.91
CA PRO A 213 3.75 -7.66 9.16
C PRO A 213 3.51 -6.14 9.09
N LEU A 214 4.51 -5.35 9.47
CA LEU A 214 4.48 -3.88 9.43
C LEU A 214 5.80 -3.33 8.86
N GLY A 215 5.77 -2.89 7.61
CA GLY A 215 6.95 -2.41 6.88
C GLY A 215 8.05 -3.48 6.79
N ALA A 216 9.20 -3.20 7.42
CA ALA A 216 10.35 -4.10 7.49
C ALA A 216 10.34 -5.05 8.71
N LEU A 217 9.45 -4.83 9.67
CA LEU A 217 9.36 -5.62 10.91
C LEU A 217 8.07 -6.43 10.94
N ASP A 218 8.03 -7.47 11.74
CA ASP A 218 6.80 -8.06 12.26
C ASP A 218 6.55 -7.46 13.65
N VAL A 219 5.31 -7.14 14.00
CA VAL A 219 4.94 -6.56 15.29
C VAL A 219 3.88 -7.40 15.99
N ARG A 220 3.97 -7.52 17.30
CA ARG A 220 2.98 -8.20 18.14
C ARG A 220 2.76 -7.40 19.42
N LEU A 221 1.52 -6.99 19.69
CA LEU A 221 1.14 -6.42 20.98
C LEU A 221 1.10 -7.55 22.02
N GLU A 222 1.94 -7.46 23.05
CA GLU A 222 2.06 -8.49 24.10
C GLU A 222 1.18 -8.17 25.31
N ASP A 223 1.23 -6.93 25.77
CA ASP A 223 0.60 -6.51 27.03
C ASP A 223 0.24 -5.03 27.01
N VAL A 224 -0.82 -4.67 27.74
CA VAL A 224 -1.24 -3.29 27.98
C VAL A 224 -1.71 -3.14 29.42
N HIS A 225 -1.11 -2.19 30.15
CA HIS A 225 -1.46 -1.90 31.53
C HIS A 225 -1.29 -0.41 31.86
N PHE A 226 -1.90 0.02 32.96
CA PHE A 226 -1.69 1.35 33.54
C PHE A 226 -0.52 1.35 34.53
N SER A 227 0.24 2.44 34.57
CA SER A 227 1.33 2.64 35.53
C SER A 227 1.39 4.08 36.02
N SER A 228 1.71 4.26 37.30
CA SER A 228 2.03 5.55 37.91
C SER A 228 3.53 5.74 38.12
N GLU A 229 4.35 4.80 37.66
CA GLU A 229 5.80 4.83 37.83
C GLU A 229 6.46 5.85 36.89
N THR A 230 7.67 6.26 37.26
CA THR A 230 8.53 7.06 36.37
C THR A 230 8.91 6.22 35.15
N LEU A 231 8.68 6.75 33.94
CA LEU A 231 9.07 6.13 32.67
C LEU A 231 9.87 7.11 31.82
N GLY A 232 10.98 6.64 31.25
CA GLY A 232 11.96 7.43 30.53
C GLY A 232 12.49 8.62 31.34
N GLY A 233 12.59 8.48 32.67
CA GLY A 233 12.93 9.57 33.58
C GLY A 233 11.84 10.64 33.75
N ARG A 234 10.60 10.37 33.33
CA ARG A 234 9.45 11.28 33.46
C ARG A 234 8.38 10.67 34.38
N VAL A 235 7.95 11.46 35.35
CA VAL A 235 6.80 11.13 36.21
C VAL A 235 5.53 11.59 35.49
N PRO A 236 4.41 10.85 35.56
CA PRO A 236 3.13 11.36 35.10
C PRO A 236 2.81 12.71 35.76
N SER A 237 2.14 13.60 35.02
CA SER A 237 1.62 14.85 35.56
C SER A 237 0.65 14.56 36.72
N ALA A 238 0.47 15.55 37.60
CA ALA A 238 -0.50 15.42 38.67
C ALA A 238 -1.89 15.07 38.12
N GLY A 239 -2.54 14.05 38.69
CA GLY A 239 -3.83 13.55 38.23
C GLY A 239 -3.78 12.68 36.96
N HIS A 240 -2.60 12.28 36.51
CA HIS A 240 -2.40 11.43 35.34
C HIS A 240 -1.71 10.10 35.69
N ARG A 241 -1.77 9.16 34.74
CA ARG A 241 -1.08 7.88 34.72
C ARG A 241 -0.61 7.58 33.29
N TYR A 242 0.34 6.67 33.16
CA TYR A 242 0.70 6.12 31.86
C TYR A 242 -0.17 4.92 31.52
N LEU A 243 -0.60 4.80 30.26
CA LEU A 243 -0.89 3.52 29.64
C LEU A 243 0.37 3.04 28.92
N VAL A 244 0.85 1.86 29.31
CA VAL A 244 2.05 1.22 28.78
C VAL A 244 1.64 0.06 27.89
N ALA A 245 2.06 0.11 26.63
CA ALA A 245 1.83 -0.95 25.66
C ALA A 245 3.16 -1.60 25.27
N THR A 246 3.31 -2.90 25.55
CA THR A 246 4.52 -3.67 25.25
C THR A 246 4.36 -4.40 23.92
N PHE A 247 5.30 -4.20 23.00
CA PHE A 247 5.36 -4.86 21.71
C PHE A 247 6.60 -5.74 21.58
N THR A 248 6.45 -6.87 20.91
CA THR A 248 7.57 -7.59 20.30
C THR A 248 7.74 -7.10 18.85
N LEU A 249 8.96 -6.70 18.51
CA LEU A 249 9.41 -6.40 17.15
C LEU A 249 10.29 -7.54 16.68
N LYS A 250 10.00 -8.09 15.51
CA LYS A 250 10.77 -9.17 14.89
C LYS A 250 11.28 -8.71 13.54
N ASN A 251 12.50 -9.12 13.18
CA ASN A 251 12.99 -9.01 11.81
C ASN A 251 12.78 -10.33 11.05
N PRO A 252 11.81 -10.44 10.13
CA PRO A 252 11.63 -11.63 9.30
C PRO A 252 12.44 -11.60 8.00
N LEU A 253 13.19 -10.53 7.76
CA LEU A 253 13.94 -10.34 6.52
C LEU A 253 15.27 -11.11 6.59
N PRO A 254 15.85 -11.49 5.44
CA PRO A 254 17.18 -12.11 5.40
C PRO A 254 18.31 -11.14 5.80
N ASN A 255 18.05 -9.83 5.72
CA ASN A 255 19.00 -8.78 6.05
C ASN A 255 18.64 -8.12 7.39
N ASP A 256 19.63 -7.49 8.01
CA ASP A 256 19.45 -6.68 9.21
C ASP A 256 18.37 -5.59 9.06
N ALA A 257 17.51 -5.45 10.07
CA ALA A 257 16.46 -4.42 10.13
C ALA A 257 16.69 -3.48 11.30
N ARG A 258 16.72 -2.17 11.03
CA ARG A 258 16.84 -1.15 12.08
C ARG A 258 15.49 -0.87 12.72
N TYR A 259 15.50 -0.61 14.02
CA TYR A 259 14.34 -0.13 14.75
C TYR A 259 14.71 1.06 15.67
N SER A 260 13.82 2.03 15.75
CA SER A 260 13.91 3.21 16.61
C SER A 260 12.51 3.74 16.92
N TRP A 261 12.43 4.78 17.75
CA TRP A 261 11.16 5.43 18.10
C TRP A 261 10.38 5.94 16.87
N SER A 262 11.05 6.17 15.74
CA SER A 262 10.45 6.65 14.49
C SER A 262 10.12 5.53 13.49
N SER A 263 10.54 4.29 13.75
CA SER A 263 10.21 3.15 12.89
C SER A 263 8.72 2.82 12.90
N LEU A 264 8.06 3.07 14.03
CA LEU A 264 6.64 2.84 14.25
C LEU A 264 5.98 4.12 14.77
N THR A 265 4.74 4.35 14.38
CA THR A 265 3.92 5.48 14.81
C THR A 265 2.73 4.95 15.59
N PRO A 266 2.86 4.82 16.92
CA PRO A 266 1.76 4.37 17.76
C PRO A 266 0.82 5.56 18.01
N ASN A 267 -0.49 5.35 17.92
CA ASN A 267 -1.51 6.35 18.22
C ASN A 267 -2.59 5.72 19.10
N LEU A 268 -2.85 6.33 20.25
CA LEU A 268 -3.88 5.90 21.19
C LEU A 268 -5.11 6.80 21.08
N LYS A 269 -6.29 6.19 21.15
CA LYS A 269 -7.56 6.86 21.38
C LYS A 269 -8.13 6.47 22.75
N ASP A 270 -8.67 7.42 23.47
CA ASP A 270 -9.44 7.18 24.70
C ASP A 270 -10.88 6.75 24.40
N ALA A 271 -11.65 6.49 25.45
CA ALA A 271 -13.05 6.07 25.40
C ALA A 271 -13.97 7.12 24.75
N GLU A 272 -13.57 8.38 24.76
CA GLU A 272 -14.24 9.51 24.13
C GLU A 272 -13.88 9.64 22.63
N GLY A 273 -12.88 8.86 22.17
CA GLY A 273 -12.39 8.85 20.80
C GLY A 273 -11.37 9.97 20.50
N GLU A 274 -10.93 10.69 21.52
CA GLU A 274 -9.91 11.74 21.41
C GLU A 274 -8.52 11.12 21.27
N LYS A 275 -7.65 11.81 20.53
CA LYS A 275 -6.28 11.35 20.30
C LYS A 275 -5.40 11.73 21.48
N VAL A 276 -4.80 10.73 22.11
CA VAL A 276 -3.83 10.92 23.19
C VAL A 276 -2.46 11.25 22.60
N ALA A 277 -1.79 12.27 23.15
CA ALA A 277 -0.47 12.67 22.71
C ALA A 277 0.57 11.58 23.00
N TYR A 278 1.30 11.16 21.97
CA TYR A 278 2.44 10.25 22.12
C TYR A 278 3.67 11.03 22.58
N ASN A 279 4.32 10.56 23.65
CA ASN A 279 5.50 11.21 24.25
C ASN A 279 6.79 11.07 23.41
N GLN A 280 6.71 10.44 22.23
CA GLN A 280 7.82 10.18 21.29
C GLN A 280 8.95 9.33 21.89
N GLN A 281 8.65 8.51 22.91
CA GLN A 281 9.61 7.60 23.52
C GLN A 281 9.26 6.14 23.24
N MET A 282 10.26 5.41 22.75
CA MET A 282 10.26 3.96 22.70
C MET A 282 11.29 3.47 23.70
N LEU A 283 10.86 2.70 24.70
CA LEU A 283 11.71 2.22 25.78
C LEU A 283 11.93 0.71 25.65
N LYS A 284 13.01 0.19 26.24
CA LYS A 284 13.20 -1.26 26.39
C LYS A 284 12.08 -1.80 27.28
N ALA A 285 11.63 -3.03 27.05
CA ALA A 285 10.53 -3.58 27.85
C ALA A 285 10.89 -3.77 29.34
N THR A 286 12.13 -4.15 29.64
CA THR A 286 12.59 -4.49 31.01
C THR A 286 13.39 -3.39 31.70
N HIS A 287 13.74 -2.31 30.99
CA HIS A 287 14.59 -1.24 31.52
C HIS A 287 14.05 0.12 31.08
N ASP A 288 14.23 1.12 31.93
CA ASP A 288 13.78 2.48 31.65
C ASP A 288 14.77 3.27 30.78
N GLU A 289 15.18 2.64 29.68
CA GLU A 289 16.15 3.16 28.72
C GLU A 289 15.53 3.24 27.33
N ALA A 290 15.96 4.22 26.55
CA ALA A 290 15.56 4.31 25.15
C ALA A 290 15.93 3.02 24.39
N ALA A 291 14.98 2.49 23.63
CA ALA A 291 15.18 1.37 22.74
C ALA A 291 15.48 1.86 21.33
N SER A 292 16.59 1.41 20.78
CA SER A 292 16.87 1.45 19.34
C SER A 292 17.96 0.45 19.03
N GLY A 293 18.07 0.04 17.78
CA GLY A 293 19.11 -0.88 17.37
C GLY A 293 18.89 -1.47 15.99
N THR A 294 19.57 -2.58 15.76
CA THR A 294 19.49 -3.39 14.56
C THR A 294 19.17 -4.81 15.00
N LEU A 295 18.23 -5.45 14.32
CA LEU A 295 17.85 -6.84 14.50
C LEU A 295 18.40 -7.64 13.34
N SER A 296 19.15 -8.71 13.62
CA SER A 296 19.52 -9.68 12.59
C SER A 296 18.33 -10.53 12.16
N SER A 297 18.49 -11.31 11.09
CA SER A 297 17.42 -12.16 10.57
C SER A 297 16.87 -13.10 11.64
N GLY A 298 15.55 -13.06 11.85
CA GLY A 298 14.84 -13.86 12.85
C GLY A 298 14.90 -13.32 14.28
N GLU A 299 15.70 -12.29 14.56
CA GLU A 299 15.84 -11.71 15.90
C GLU A 299 14.57 -10.97 16.32
N GLU A 300 14.28 -11.00 17.62
CA GLU A 300 13.16 -10.32 18.25
C GLU A 300 13.63 -9.44 19.40
N VAL A 301 13.00 -8.29 19.59
CA VAL A 301 13.19 -7.40 20.74
C VAL A 301 11.85 -6.97 21.31
N LYS A 302 11.79 -6.79 22.62
CA LYS A 302 10.61 -6.23 23.29
C LYS A 302 10.82 -4.75 23.61
N VAL A 303 9.87 -3.94 23.18
CA VAL A 303 9.84 -2.49 23.42
C VAL A 303 8.52 -2.12 24.08
N ARG A 304 8.48 -0.97 24.77
CA ARG A 304 7.24 -0.40 25.31
C ARG A 304 7.05 1.04 24.87
N TYR A 305 5.80 1.37 24.60
CA TYR A 305 5.33 2.73 24.36
C TYR A 305 4.48 3.18 25.54
N ALA A 306 4.56 4.45 25.90
CA ALA A 306 3.79 5.02 27.00
C ALA A 306 2.98 6.22 26.52
N PHE A 307 1.74 6.30 26.99
CA PHE A 307 0.80 7.39 26.72
C PHE A 307 0.30 7.94 28.05
N GLU A 308 0.32 9.25 28.21
CA GLU A 308 -0.16 9.88 29.44
C GLU A 308 -1.66 10.17 29.34
N LEU A 309 -2.42 9.73 30.34
CA LEU A 309 -3.88 9.84 30.40
C LEU A 309 -4.30 10.33 31.80
N PRO A 310 -5.38 11.12 31.91
CA PRO A 310 -6.01 11.38 33.21
C PRO A 310 -6.39 10.07 33.92
N LEU A 311 -6.38 10.09 35.27
CA LEU A 311 -6.67 8.90 36.08
C LEU A 311 -8.06 8.31 35.85
N ASP A 312 -9.03 9.16 35.49
CA ASP A 312 -10.44 8.83 35.28
C ASP A 312 -10.81 8.53 33.82
N VAL A 313 -9.87 8.69 32.89
CA VAL A 313 -10.07 8.39 31.47
C VAL A 313 -9.62 6.96 31.16
N ALA A 314 -10.45 6.23 30.43
CA ALA A 314 -10.15 4.89 29.94
C ALA A 314 -9.58 4.94 28.53
N ALA A 315 -8.70 4.00 28.21
CA ALA A 315 -8.22 3.81 26.86
C ALA A 315 -9.15 2.91 26.06
N ASP A 316 -9.26 3.14 24.75
CA ASP A 316 -10.12 2.36 23.87
C ASP A 316 -9.32 1.61 22.80
N THR A 317 -8.72 2.37 21.87
CA THR A 317 -8.07 1.79 20.69
C THR A 317 -6.62 2.25 20.59
N LEU A 318 -5.70 1.29 20.55
CA LEU A 318 -4.31 1.52 20.20
C LEU A 318 -4.09 1.15 18.73
N SER A 319 -3.51 2.05 17.96
CA SER A 319 -3.07 1.77 16.59
C SER A 319 -1.57 1.88 16.46
N VAL A 320 -0.97 1.05 15.60
CA VAL A 320 0.46 1.14 15.25
C VAL A 320 0.60 1.07 13.73
N SER A 321 1.28 2.06 13.15
CA SER A 321 1.58 2.10 11.73
C SER A 321 3.09 2.23 11.49
N ASP A 322 3.54 1.94 10.28
CA ASP A 322 4.86 2.40 9.83
C ASP A 322 4.75 3.83 9.26
N SER A 323 5.87 4.37 8.75
CA SER A 323 5.93 5.70 8.12
C SER A 323 5.19 5.80 6.78
N SER A 324 4.81 4.67 6.18
CA SER A 324 4.02 4.61 4.92
C SER A 324 2.51 4.57 5.17
N GLY A 325 2.08 4.48 6.43
CA GLY A 325 0.71 4.69 6.87
C GLY A 325 -0.16 3.44 6.94
N ARG A 326 0.28 2.27 6.48
CA ARG A 326 -0.43 1.02 6.78
C ARG A 326 -0.20 0.67 8.25
N GLY A 327 -1.24 0.24 8.94
CA GLY A 327 -1.17 -0.05 10.37
C GLY A 327 -2.20 -1.04 10.84
N TYR A 328 -2.18 -1.31 12.14
CA TYR A 328 -3.07 -2.25 12.82
C TYR A 328 -3.72 -1.56 14.01
N THR A 329 -4.96 -1.91 14.30
CA THR A 329 -5.68 -1.47 15.50
C THR A 329 -5.81 -2.62 16.48
N TYR A 330 -5.70 -2.30 17.77
CA TYR A 330 -5.85 -3.20 18.90
C TYR A 330 -6.87 -2.59 19.85
N ASP A 331 -7.75 -3.44 20.35
CA ASP A 331 -8.62 -3.10 21.46
C ASP A 331 -7.82 -3.16 22.75
N VAL A 332 -7.79 -2.05 23.48
CA VAL A 332 -7.05 -1.89 24.74
C VAL A 332 -7.98 -1.50 25.89
N THR A 333 -9.29 -1.63 25.72
CA THR A 333 -10.29 -1.36 26.77
C THR A 333 -10.11 -2.22 28.02
N SER A 334 -9.47 -3.39 27.87
CA SER A 334 -9.16 -4.31 28.97
C SER A 334 -7.82 -4.05 29.66
N ALA A 335 -7.18 -2.90 29.39
CA ALA A 335 -5.93 -2.53 30.06
C ALA A 335 -6.10 -2.58 31.58
N ARG A 336 -5.20 -3.31 32.25
CA ARG A 336 -5.26 -3.54 33.69
C ARG A 336 -4.48 -2.50 34.48
#